data_AF-A0A2J7Q1G1-F1
#
_entry.id   AF-A0A2J7Q1G1-F1
#
_cell.length_a   1.000
_cell.length_b   1.000
_cell.length_c   1.000
_cell.angle_alpha   90.00
_cell.angle_beta   90.00
_cell.angle_gamma   90.00
#
_symmetry.space_group_name_H-M   'P 1'
#
loop_
_entity.id
_entity.type
_entity.pdbx_description
1 polymer ?
#
loop_
_entity_poly.entity_id
_entity_poly.type
_entity_poly.pdbx_seq_one_letter_code
_entity_poly.pdbx_strand_id
1 'polypeptide(L)'
;MPHYQPKSRCASVQWKDPSSPLTKKFKVTPSAGKVMLTMFWDYQGVLLSYFQKCHENVNSASYCEVLLKLWNAIRRRHPGQLASGVLLLQDNARPHTAQAAQERIQELKWELLEHSPYSPYLAPSDFHLFDLLKTTMVANVLLMMEEVEMEVQKWLRQQLNDFYAVGFYALVKQWNNRITDGGGHVEKSFISRF
;
A
#
# COMPACT_ATOMS: atom_id res chain seq x y z
N MET A 1 -12.99 6.25 35.97
CA MET A 1 -13.39 5.93 34.58
C MET A 1 -12.79 4.58 34.23
N PRO A 2 -13.57 3.52 33.94
CA PRO A 2 -13.01 2.21 33.63
C PRO A 2 -12.40 2.20 32.24
N HIS A 3 -11.17 1.69 32.16
CA HIS A 3 -10.33 1.59 30.98
C HIS A 3 -10.82 0.47 30.04
N TYR A 4 -11.02 0.75 28.75
CA TYR A 4 -11.43 -0.24 27.74
C TYR A 4 -10.33 -0.41 26.68
N GLN A 5 -9.79 -1.63 26.56
CA GLN A 5 -8.86 -2.00 25.49
C GLN A 5 -9.66 -2.58 24.29
N PRO A 6 -9.50 -2.07 23.06
CA PRO A 6 -10.10 -2.68 21.89
C PRO A 6 -9.36 -3.97 21.52
N LYS A 7 -10.07 -5.09 21.47
CA LYS A 7 -9.53 -6.38 21.01
C LYS A 7 -9.33 -6.39 19.49
N SER A 8 -8.23 -7.00 19.04
CA SER A 8 -7.95 -7.25 17.62
C SER A 8 -8.96 -8.25 17.02
N ARG A 9 -9.20 -8.15 15.70
CA ARG A 9 -10.21 -8.93 14.96
C ARG A 9 -10.05 -10.45 15.13
N CYS A 10 -8.81 -10.94 15.29
CA CYS A 10 -8.50 -12.35 15.52
C CYS A 10 -8.94 -12.86 16.91
N ALA A 11 -9.19 -11.98 17.88
CA ALA A 11 -9.67 -12.37 19.22
C ALA A 11 -11.22 -12.38 19.34
N SER A 12 -11.95 -12.16 18.24
CA SER A 12 -13.42 -12.01 18.23
C SER A 12 -14.20 -13.20 17.64
N VAL A 13 -13.50 -14.23 17.18
CA VAL A 13 -14.15 -15.46 16.70
C VAL A 13 -14.37 -16.37 17.90
N GLN A 14 -15.56 -16.31 18.49
CA GLN A 14 -15.97 -17.19 19.58
C GLN A 14 -17.23 -17.94 19.10
N TRP A 15 -17.15 -19.26 18.93
CA TRP A 15 -18.32 -20.09 18.67
C TRP A 15 -19.20 -20.09 19.91
N LYS A 16 -20.50 -19.82 19.73
CA LYS A 16 -21.48 -19.72 20.82
C LYS A 16 -22.74 -20.51 20.49
N ASP A 17 -23.39 -20.98 21.54
CA ASP A 17 -24.66 -21.72 21.50
C ASP A 17 -25.82 -20.83 21.01
N PRO A 18 -26.83 -21.35 20.28
CA PRO A 18 -28.00 -20.59 19.82
C PRO A 18 -28.77 -19.82 20.90
N SER A 19 -28.72 -20.23 22.17
CA SER A 19 -29.41 -19.52 23.26
C SER A 19 -28.61 -18.35 23.86
N SER A 20 -27.42 -18.05 23.32
CA SER A 20 -26.55 -17.00 23.84
C SER A 20 -27.07 -15.60 23.48
N PRO A 21 -26.98 -14.60 24.38
CA PRO A 21 -27.33 -13.22 24.05
C PRO A 21 -26.44 -12.70 22.91
N LEU A 22 -27.08 -12.05 21.92
CA LEU A 22 -26.42 -11.46 20.75
C LEU A 22 -25.31 -10.50 21.20
N THR A 23 -24.08 -10.76 20.76
CA THR A 23 -22.98 -9.82 20.95
C THR A 23 -23.29 -8.54 20.18
N LYS A 24 -23.54 -7.43 20.90
CA LYS A 24 -23.56 -6.08 20.32
C LYS A 24 -22.18 -5.77 19.76
N LYS A 25 -22.04 -5.82 18.44
CA LYS A 25 -20.89 -5.23 17.76
C LYS A 25 -21.02 -3.71 17.93
N PHE A 26 -20.13 -3.10 18.69
CA PHE A 26 -20.02 -1.64 18.70
C PHE A 26 -19.68 -1.18 17.29
N LYS A 27 -20.51 -0.27 16.75
CA LYS A 27 -20.29 0.34 15.45
C LYS A 27 -18.99 1.15 15.55
N VAL A 28 -18.01 0.86 14.70
CA VAL A 28 -16.80 1.68 14.60
C VAL A 28 -17.25 3.03 14.05
N THR A 29 -17.30 4.04 14.90
CA THR A 29 -17.50 5.44 14.50
C THR A 29 -16.30 5.84 13.65
N PRO A 30 -16.47 6.48 12.47
CA PRO A 30 -15.33 7.01 11.72
C PRO A 30 -14.57 7.96 12.64
N SER A 31 -13.28 7.71 12.85
CA SER A 31 -12.43 8.63 13.59
C SER A 31 -12.41 9.96 12.84
N ALA A 32 -12.71 11.06 13.56
CA ALA A 32 -12.46 12.40 13.06
C ALA A 32 -10.94 12.53 12.85
N GLY A 33 -10.48 12.33 11.61
CA GLY A 33 -9.04 12.35 11.28
C GLY A 33 -8.54 11.18 10.44
N LYS A 34 -9.15 10.90 9.28
CA LYS A 34 -8.62 9.88 8.36
C LYS A 34 -7.63 10.51 7.38
N VAL A 35 -6.36 10.15 7.51
CA VAL A 35 -5.30 10.50 6.53
C VAL A 35 -5.21 9.40 5.48
N MET A 36 -5.05 9.77 4.21
CA MET A 36 -4.82 8.82 3.12
C MET A 36 -3.36 8.94 2.66
N LEU A 37 -2.60 7.87 2.86
CA LEU A 37 -1.23 7.74 2.34
C LEU A 37 -1.28 6.95 1.04
N THR A 38 -0.75 7.54 -0.04
CA THR A 38 -0.32 6.84 -1.25
C THR A 38 1.18 6.65 -1.18
N MET A 39 1.66 5.44 -1.39
CA MET A 39 3.09 5.16 -1.31
C MET A 39 3.55 4.23 -2.44
N PHE A 40 4.75 4.51 -2.93
CA PHE A 40 5.47 3.73 -3.93
C PHE A 40 6.83 3.35 -3.38
N TRP A 41 7.20 2.10 -3.56
CA TRP A 41 8.44 1.54 -3.08
C TRP A 41 8.91 0.39 -3.98
N ASP A 42 10.19 0.10 -3.91
CA ASP A 42 10.85 -1.02 -4.57
C ASP A 42 11.72 -1.81 -3.58
N TYR A 43 12.51 -2.77 -4.06
CA TYR A 43 13.39 -3.57 -3.20
C TYR A 43 14.46 -2.75 -2.45
N GLN A 44 14.77 -1.53 -2.89
CA GLN A 44 15.74 -0.66 -2.23
C GLN A 44 15.08 0.25 -1.19
N GLY A 45 13.80 0.58 -1.36
CA GLY A 45 13.01 1.28 -0.35
C GLY A 45 11.90 2.15 -0.90
N VAL A 46 11.46 3.12 -0.10
CA VAL A 46 10.39 4.05 -0.48
C VAL A 46 10.90 5.05 -1.51
N LEU A 47 10.21 5.11 -2.65
CA LEU A 47 10.45 6.08 -3.72
C LEU A 47 9.65 7.36 -3.50
N LEU A 48 8.38 7.22 -3.17
CA LEU A 48 7.45 8.31 -2.95
C LEU A 48 6.45 7.95 -1.86
N SER A 49 6.24 8.87 -0.93
CA SER A 49 5.15 8.85 0.04
C SER A 49 4.38 10.16 -0.09
N TYR A 50 3.09 10.06 -0.40
CA TYR A 50 2.22 11.20 -0.67
C TYR A 50 0.98 11.13 0.23
N PHE A 51 0.83 12.11 1.10
CA PHE A 51 -0.36 12.26 1.93
C PHE A 51 -1.38 13.13 1.22
N GLN A 52 -2.59 12.60 1.06
CA GLN A 52 -3.72 13.38 0.57
C GLN A 52 -4.22 14.30 1.67
N LYS A 53 -4.55 15.55 1.31
CA LYS A 53 -5.20 16.48 2.23
C LYS A 53 -6.55 15.93 2.70
N CYS A 54 -6.90 16.22 3.95
CA CYS A 54 -8.18 15.82 4.50
C CYS A 54 -9.34 16.36 3.66
N HIS A 55 -10.37 15.54 3.45
CA HIS A 55 -11.57 15.83 2.66
C HIS A 55 -11.41 15.89 1.13
N GLU A 56 -10.23 15.62 0.58
CA GLU A 56 -10.06 15.45 -0.87
C GLU A 56 -10.19 13.97 -1.26
N ASN A 57 -11.07 13.69 -2.23
CA ASN A 57 -11.14 12.37 -2.84
C ASN A 57 -10.04 12.21 -3.88
N VAL A 58 -9.38 11.05 -3.92
CA VAL A 58 -8.47 10.72 -5.02
C VAL A 58 -9.29 10.60 -6.30
N ASN A 59 -9.06 11.54 -7.21
CA ASN A 59 -9.59 11.51 -8.56
C ASN A 59 -8.46 11.20 -9.56
N SER A 60 -8.80 10.94 -10.81
CA SER A 60 -7.82 10.60 -11.84
C SER A 60 -6.74 11.69 -12.03
N ALA A 61 -7.12 12.97 -12.02
CA ALA A 61 -6.18 14.08 -12.17
C ALA A 61 -5.14 14.13 -11.04
N SER A 62 -5.59 14.03 -9.78
CA SER A 62 -4.71 13.96 -8.62
C SER A 62 -3.77 12.76 -8.70
N TYR A 63 -4.23 11.65 -9.28
CA TYR A 63 -3.39 10.48 -9.46
C TYR A 63 -2.33 10.69 -10.55
N CYS A 64 -2.68 11.31 -11.68
CA CYS A 64 -1.72 11.65 -12.73
C CYS A 64 -0.59 12.55 -12.21
N GLU A 65 -0.88 13.48 -11.29
CA GLU A 65 0.14 14.31 -10.62
C GLU A 65 1.06 13.48 -9.71
N VAL A 66 0.50 12.50 -9.00
CA VAL A 66 1.28 11.57 -8.18
C VAL A 66 2.22 10.73 -9.05
N LEU A 67 1.79 10.27 -10.23
CA LEU A 67 2.63 9.54 -11.19
C LEU A 67 3.81 10.40 -11.68
N LEU A 68 3.60 11.70 -11.93
CA LEU A 68 4.69 12.62 -12.30
C LEU A 68 5.69 12.83 -11.15
N LYS A 69 5.20 12.96 -9.92
CA LYS A 69 6.07 13.05 -8.73
C LYS A 69 6.89 11.78 -8.57
N LEU A 70 6.28 10.62 -8.80
CA LEU A 70 6.95 9.33 -8.77
C LEU A 70 8.03 9.22 -9.84
N TRP A 71 7.73 9.62 -11.08
CA TRP A 71 8.71 9.63 -12.16
C TRP A 71 9.94 10.48 -11.80
N ASN A 72 9.73 11.67 -11.23
CA ASN A 72 10.82 12.50 -10.73
C ASN A 72 11.59 11.88 -9.56
N ALA A 73 10.93 11.11 -8.70
CA ALA A 73 11.60 10.38 -7.62
C ALA A 73 12.47 9.24 -8.17
N ILE A 74 11.96 8.44 -9.10
CA ILE A 74 12.70 7.36 -9.77
C ILE A 74 13.91 7.94 -10.49
N ARG A 75 13.73 9.02 -11.27
CA ARG A 75 14.81 9.68 -11.99
C ARG A 75 15.97 10.09 -11.08
N ARG A 76 15.68 10.52 -9.85
CA ARG A 76 16.68 10.97 -8.87
C ARG A 76 17.37 9.81 -8.16
N ARG A 77 16.61 8.78 -7.79
CA ARG A 77 17.12 7.66 -6.98
C ARG A 77 17.72 6.53 -7.82
N HIS A 78 17.23 6.34 -9.03
CA HIS A 78 17.64 5.25 -9.94
C HIS A 78 17.81 5.77 -11.38
N PRO A 79 18.85 6.59 -11.64
CA PRO A 79 19.03 7.22 -12.95
C PRO A 79 19.13 6.23 -14.13
N GLY A 80 19.61 5.00 -13.89
CA GLY A 80 19.69 3.95 -14.93
C GLY A 80 18.40 3.14 -15.16
N GLN A 81 17.43 3.23 -14.24
CA GLN A 81 16.25 2.35 -14.27
C GLN A 81 15.19 2.84 -15.26
N LEU A 82 15.12 4.15 -15.52
CA LEU A 82 14.21 4.70 -16.54
C LEU A 82 14.55 4.21 -17.96
N ALA A 83 15.81 3.88 -18.23
CA ALA A 83 16.23 3.33 -19.52
C ALA A 83 15.85 1.85 -19.68
N SER A 84 15.71 1.12 -18.57
CA SER A 84 15.41 -0.33 -18.56
C SER A 84 13.90 -0.64 -18.57
N GLY A 85 13.06 0.41 -18.52
CA GLY A 85 11.61 0.27 -18.35
C GLY A 85 11.22 0.09 -16.89
N VAL A 86 10.04 0.59 -16.54
CA VAL A 86 9.47 0.50 -15.19
C VAL A 86 8.25 -0.41 -15.26
N LEU A 87 8.22 -1.44 -14.41
CA LEU A 87 7.02 -2.21 -14.15
C LEU A 87 6.26 -1.59 -12.99
N LEU A 88 5.04 -1.13 -13.22
CA LEU A 88 4.16 -0.60 -12.20
C LEU A 88 3.15 -1.68 -11.78
N LEU A 89 3.08 -1.97 -10.48
CA LEU A 89 2.01 -2.73 -9.85
C LEU A 89 1.11 -1.78 -9.05
N GLN A 90 -0.17 -1.74 -9.39
CA GLN A 90 -1.21 -0.97 -8.70
C GLN A 90 -2.50 -1.79 -8.61
N ASP A 91 -3.42 -1.38 -7.73
CA ASP A 91 -4.74 -1.98 -7.65
C ASP A 91 -5.68 -1.49 -8.79
N ASN A 92 -6.86 -2.10 -8.85
CA ASN A 92 -7.90 -1.74 -9.83
C ASN A 92 -8.83 -0.64 -9.31
N ALA A 93 -8.35 0.28 -8.46
CA ALA A 93 -9.16 1.39 -7.99
C ALA A 93 -9.55 2.31 -9.15
N ARG A 94 -10.77 2.88 -9.10
CA ARG A 94 -11.33 3.71 -10.18
C ARG A 94 -10.40 4.81 -10.70
N PRO A 95 -9.66 5.56 -9.84
CA PRO A 95 -8.76 6.60 -10.34
C PRO A 95 -7.54 6.05 -11.09
N HIS A 96 -7.17 4.78 -10.86
CA HIS A 96 -6.00 4.12 -11.44
C HIS A 96 -6.34 3.44 -12.77
N THR A 97 -7.57 2.95 -12.90
CA THR A 97 -8.11 2.40 -14.15
C THR A 97 -8.74 3.47 -15.06
N ALA A 98 -8.82 4.72 -14.60
CA ALA A 98 -9.33 5.82 -15.41
C ALA A 98 -8.45 6.04 -16.65
N GLN A 99 -9.07 6.41 -17.77
CA GLN A 99 -8.38 6.63 -19.04
C GLN A 99 -7.19 7.58 -18.90
N ALA A 100 -7.36 8.72 -18.22
CA ALA A 100 -6.29 9.69 -18.00
C ALA A 100 -5.07 9.10 -17.27
N ALA A 101 -5.28 8.15 -16.34
CA ALA A 101 -4.18 7.49 -15.64
C ALA A 101 -3.46 6.49 -16.55
N GLN A 102 -4.21 5.74 -17.37
CA GLN A 102 -3.65 4.80 -18.34
C GLN A 102 -2.84 5.53 -19.42
N GLU A 103 -3.36 6.63 -19.96
CA GLU A 103 -2.65 7.50 -20.90
C GLU A 103 -1.36 8.03 -20.28
N ARG A 104 -1.41 8.51 -19.02
CA ARG A 104 -0.21 8.98 -18.30
C ARG A 104 0.83 7.87 -18.11
N ILE A 105 0.42 6.64 -17.79
CA ILE A 105 1.35 5.50 -17.66
C ILE A 105 2.04 5.20 -19.00
N GLN A 106 1.29 5.25 -20.11
CA GLN A 106 1.82 5.08 -21.47
C GLN A 106 2.80 6.19 -21.86
N GLU A 107 2.49 7.45 -21.57
CA GLU A 107 3.39 8.61 -21.79
C GLU A 107 4.72 8.43 -21.06
N LEU A 108 4.67 7.91 -19.83
CA LEU A 108 5.86 7.62 -19.02
C LEU A 108 6.62 6.36 -19.48
N LYS A 109 6.09 5.63 -20.47
CA LYS A 109 6.62 4.36 -20.99
C LYS A 109 6.76 3.29 -19.91
N TRP A 110 5.80 3.27 -18.98
CA TRP A 110 5.73 2.27 -17.93
C TRP A 110 4.84 1.13 -18.37
N GLU A 111 5.25 -0.09 -18.03
CA GLU A 111 4.44 -1.29 -18.24
C GLU A 111 3.61 -1.52 -16.97
N LEU A 112 2.29 -1.64 -17.13
CA LEU A 112 1.39 -1.97 -16.04
C LEU A 112 1.32 -3.49 -15.88
N LEU A 113 1.57 -3.98 -14.67
CA LEU A 113 1.38 -5.38 -14.35
C LEU A 113 -0.09 -5.70 -14.14
N GLU A 114 -0.53 -6.82 -14.70
CA GLU A 114 -1.88 -7.30 -14.52
C GLU A 114 -2.12 -7.65 -13.04
N HIS A 115 -3.09 -6.98 -12.43
CA HIS A 115 -3.57 -7.29 -11.10
C HIS A 115 -4.97 -7.89 -11.20
N SER A 116 -5.10 -9.18 -10.84
CA SER A 116 -6.41 -9.83 -10.78
C SER A 116 -7.30 -9.16 -9.72
N PRO A 117 -8.58 -8.88 -10.00
CA PRO A 117 -9.50 -8.32 -9.02
C PRO A 117 -9.51 -9.12 -7.70
N TYR A 118 -9.55 -8.42 -6.56
CA TYR A 118 -9.68 -9.01 -5.22
C TYR A 118 -8.58 -10.01 -4.82
N SER A 119 -7.34 -9.76 -5.24
CA SER A 119 -6.18 -10.61 -4.91
C SER A 119 -5.22 -9.92 -3.91
N PRO A 120 -5.60 -9.79 -2.62
CA PRO A 120 -4.79 -9.06 -1.63
C PRO A 120 -3.42 -9.70 -1.36
N TYR A 121 -3.24 -11.00 -1.65
CA TYR A 121 -1.94 -11.66 -1.52
C TYR A 121 -0.92 -11.13 -2.55
N LEU A 122 -1.37 -10.58 -3.67
CA LEU A 122 -0.52 -9.97 -4.70
C LEU A 122 -0.17 -8.51 -4.39
N ALA A 123 -0.44 -8.04 -3.18
CA ALA A 123 -0.20 -6.67 -2.75
C ALA A 123 0.84 -6.61 -1.62
N PRO A 124 2.14 -6.48 -1.93
CA PRO A 124 3.20 -6.44 -0.92
C PRO A 124 3.01 -5.34 0.09
N SER A 125 2.47 -4.20 -0.36
CA SER A 125 2.15 -3.09 0.54
C SER A 125 1.18 -3.50 1.63
N ASP A 126 0.17 -4.33 1.34
CA ASP A 126 -0.86 -4.71 2.32
C ASP A 126 -0.30 -5.64 3.40
N PHE A 127 0.30 -6.76 3.01
CA PHE A 127 0.74 -7.79 3.96
C PHE A 127 2.08 -7.51 4.63
N HIS A 128 2.96 -6.72 4.00
CA HIS A 128 4.32 -6.49 4.51
C HIS A 128 4.46 -5.13 5.19
N LEU A 129 3.93 -4.07 4.56
CA LEU A 129 4.23 -2.70 4.96
C LEU A 129 3.11 -2.09 5.81
N PHE A 130 1.87 -2.08 5.31
CA PHE A 130 0.74 -1.44 5.99
C PHE A 130 0.34 -2.17 7.27
N ASP A 131 0.41 -3.49 7.30
CA ASP A 131 0.10 -4.26 8.51
C ASP A 131 1.08 -3.94 9.65
N LEU A 132 2.38 -3.81 9.35
CA LEU A 132 3.39 -3.44 10.33
C LEU A 132 3.28 -1.96 10.73
N LEU A 133 3.04 -1.08 9.76
CA LEU A 133 2.82 0.35 10.01
C LEU A 133 1.63 0.55 10.95
N LYS A 134 0.46 -0.04 10.64
CA LYS A 134 -0.75 0.06 11.47
C LYS A 134 -0.51 -0.45 12.88
N THR A 135 0.17 -1.58 13.03
CA THR A 135 0.47 -2.16 14.35
C THR A 135 1.35 -1.22 15.18
N THR A 136 2.35 -0.60 14.56
CA THR A 136 3.23 0.38 15.21
C THR A 136 2.48 1.65 15.58
N MET A 137 1.58 2.13 14.71
CA MET A 137 0.78 3.32 14.97
C MET A 137 -0.29 3.10 16.05
N VAL A 138 -0.91 1.91 16.14
CA VAL A 138 -1.89 1.62 17.21
C VAL A 138 -1.24 1.66 18.61
N ALA A 139 0.05 1.36 18.71
CA ALA A 139 0.80 1.49 19.96
C ALA A 139 1.02 2.96 20.39
N ASN A 140 0.98 3.90 19.44
CA ASN A 140 1.21 5.33 19.65
C ASN A 140 -0.08 6.11 19.37
N VAL A 141 -0.85 6.46 20.41
CA VAL A 141 -2.08 7.26 20.20
C VAL A 141 -1.70 8.67 19.76
N LEU A 142 -1.79 8.96 18.47
CA LEU A 142 -1.56 10.27 17.87
C LEU A 142 -2.87 11.09 17.85
N LEU A 143 -2.78 12.39 18.11
CA LEU A 143 -3.96 13.25 18.26
C LEU A 143 -4.23 14.12 17.02
N MET A 144 -3.20 14.40 16.19
CA MET A 144 -3.31 15.30 15.01
C MET A 144 -2.83 14.66 13.70
N MET A 145 -3.35 15.12 12.56
CA MET A 145 -2.99 14.57 11.24
C MET A 145 -1.51 14.78 10.90
N GLU A 146 -0.97 15.95 11.22
CA GLU A 146 0.44 16.26 10.99
C GLU A 146 1.36 15.35 11.83
N GLU A 147 0.94 14.98 13.03
CA GLU A 147 1.66 14.00 13.87
C GLU A 147 1.66 12.61 13.23
N VAL A 148 0.52 12.20 12.66
CA VAL A 148 0.39 10.96 11.89
C VAL A 148 1.35 10.97 10.71
N GLU A 149 1.38 12.04 9.91
CA GLU A 149 2.30 12.14 8.78
C GLU A 149 3.77 12.08 9.21
N MET A 150 4.15 12.82 10.25
CA MET A 150 5.51 12.83 10.78
C MET A 150 5.94 11.45 11.30
N GLU A 151 5.09 10.75 12.04
CA GLU A 151 5.44 9.44 12.61
C GLU A 151 5.50 8.37 11.52
N VAL A 152 4.60 8.40 10.51
CA VAL A 152 4.72 7.53 9.33
C VAL A 152 6.06 7.77 8.63
N GLN A 153 6.40 9.04 8.38
CA GLN A 153 7.66 9.39 7.72
C GLN A 153 8.88 8.94 8.51
N LYS A 154 8.85 9.10 9.83
CA LYS A 154 9.90 8.64 10.73
C LYS A 154 10.03 7.12 10.71
N TRP A 155 8.92 6.40 10.77
CA TRP A 155 8.89 4.94 10.70
C TRP A 155 9.47 4.43 9.39
N LEU A 156 9.10 5.03 8.25
CA LEU A 156 9.62 4.63 6.93
C LEU A 156 11.15 4.81 6.84
N ARG A 157 11.70 5.88 7.44
CA ARG A 157 13.15 6.14 7.50
C ARG A 157 13.92 5.18 8.41
N GLN A 158 13.26 4.53 9.36
CA GLN A 158 13.88 3.56 10.27
C GLN A 158 13.99 2.17 9.64
N GLN A 159 13.22 1.88 8.59
CA GLN A 159 13.29 0.58 7.92
C GLN A 159 14.56 0.48 7.08
N LEU A 160 15.26 -0.65 7.22
CA LEU A 160 16.44 -0.98 6.42
C LEU A 160 16.05 -1.44 5.01
N ASN A 161 16.97 -1.36 4.05
CA ASN A 161 16.70 -1.82 2.68
C ASN A 161 16.27 -3.30 2.64
N ASP A 162 16.85 -4.14 3.50
CA ASP A 162 16.50 -5.56 3.61
C ASP A 162 15.02 -5.77 3.96
N PHE A 163 14.41 -4.87 4.73
CA PHE A 163 12.99 -4.91 5.02
C PHE A 163 12.19 -4.84 3.71
N TYR A 164 12.49 -3.87 2.85
CA TYR A 164 11.80 -3.72 1.57
C TYR A 164 12.12 -4.87 0.62
N ALA A 165 13.37 -5.31 0.54
CA ALA A 165 13.78 -6.45 -0.27
C ALA A 165 12.99 -7.72 0.09
N VAL A 166 12.80 -8.02 1.38
CA VAL A 166 12.01 -9.19 1.82
C VAL A 166 10.57 -9.13 1.30
N GLY A 167 9.89 -8.00 1.46
CA GLY A 167 8.52 -7.83 0.96
C GLY A 167 8.43 -7.92 -0.56
N PHE A 168 9.42 -7.37 -1.26
CA PHE A 168 9.52 -7.43 -2.71
C PHE A 168 9.74 -8.86 -3.23
N TYR A 169 10.69 -9.60 -2.67
CA TYR A 169 10.95 -10.98 -3.10
C TYR A 169 9.82 -11.94 -2.71
N ALA A 170 9.06 -11.64 -1.65
CA ALA A 170 7.83 -12.36 -1.36
C ALA A 170 6.80 -12.23 -2.49
N LEU A 171 6.68 -11.05 -3.13
CA LEU A 171 5.86 -10.86 -4.33
C LEU A 171 6.34 -11.74 -5.48
N VAL A 172 7.64 -11.64 -5.80
CA VAL A 172 8.26 -12.36 -6.91
C VAL A 172 8.06 -13.86 -6.74
N LYS A 173 8.25 -14.38 -5.52
CA LYS A 173 7.99 -15.78 -5.19
C LYS A 173 6.54 -16.17 -5.41
N GLN A 174 5.58 -15.35 -4.97
CA GLN A 174 4.16 -15.64 -5.17
C GLN A 174 3.76 -15.62 -6.64
N TRP A 175 4.32 -14.69 -7.42
CA TRP A 175 4.16 -14.64 -8.87
C TRP A 175 4.75 -15.88 -9.53
N ASN A 176 6.02 -16.19 -9.25
CA ASN A 176 6.69 -17.34 -9.83
C ASN A 176 5.97 -18.64 -9.51
N ASN A 177 5.45 -18.83 -8.29
CA ASN A 177 4.66 -20.03 -7.97
C ASN A 177 3.44 -20.18 -8.89
N ARG A 178 2.76 -19.07 -9.24
CA ARG A 178 1.63 -19.09 -10.18
C ARG A 178 2.07 -19.32 -11.62
N ILE A 179 3.22 -18.75 -12.02
CA ILE A 179 3.74 -18.98 -13.36
C ILE A 179 4.41 -20.35 -13.45
N THR A 180 4.94 -20.98 -12.41
CA THR A 180 5.45 -22.37 -12.50
C THR A 180 4.32 -23.38 -12.61
N ASP A 181 3.12 -23.03 -12.11
CA ASP A 181 1.88 -23.73 -12.47
C ASP A 181 1.45 -23.47 -13.94
N GLY A 182 2.17 -22.63 -14.70
CA GLY A 182 1.87 -22.21 -16.10
C GLY A 182 3.06 -21.86 -17.04
N GLY A 183 4.31 -22.21 -16.71
CA GLY A 183 5.59 -22.02 -17.43
C GLY A 183 6.15 -20.61 -17.78
N GLY A 184 6.83 -19.87 -16.88
CA GLY A 184 7.60 -18.65 -17.27
C GLY A 184 8.22 -17.82 -16.12
N HIS A 185 9.37 -17.17 -16.36
CA HIS A 185 10.14 -16.36 -15.38
C HIS A 185 10.45 -14.97 -15.95
N VAL A 186 10.41 -13.88 -15.15
CA VAL A 186 10.76 -12.51 -15.59
C VAL A 186 11.67 -11.82 -14.56
N GLU A 187 12.82 -11.31 -14.99
CA GLU A 187 13.63 -10.32 -14.26
C GLU A 187 13.38 -8.93 -14.84
N LYS A 188 12.66 -8.10 -14.09
CA LYS A 188 12.51 -6.66 -14.29
C LYS A 188 12.36 -6.01 -12.91
N SER A 189 12.66 -4.73 -12.80
CA SER A 189 12.50 -4.02 -11.53
C SER A 189 11.05 -3.53 -11.37
N PHE A 190 10.43 -3.85 -10.23
CA PHE A 190 9.03 -3.60 -9.93
C PHE A 190 8.86 -2.35 -9.04
N ILE A 191 7.78 -1.61 -9.24
CA ILE A 191 7.34 -0.55 -8.34
C ILE A 191 5.92 -0.88 -7.89
N SER A 192 5.73 -1.05 -6.57
CA SER A 192 4.44 -1.45 -6.00
C SER A 192 3.73 -0.27 -5.32
N ARG A 193 2.42 -0.15 -5.56
CA ARG A 193 1.52 0.80 -4.91
C ARG A 193 0.22 0.12 -4.49
N PHE A 194 -0.20 0.34 -3.25
CA PHE A 194 -1.59 0.14 -2.79
C PHE A 194 -1.94 1.31 -1.87
#